data_AF-A0A1Y4DH02-F1
#
_entry.id   AF-A0A1Y4DH02-F1
#
_cell.length_a   1.000
_cell.length_b   1.000
_cell.length_c   1.000
_cell.angle_alpha   90.00
_cell.angle_beta   90.00
_cell.angle_gamma   90.00
#
_symmetry.space_group_name_H-M   'P 1'
#
loop_
_entity.id
_entity.type
_entity.pdbx_description
1 polymer ?
#
loop_
_entity_poly.entity_id
_entity_poly.type
_entity_poly.pdbx_seq_one_letter_code
_entity_poly.pdbx_strand_id
1 'polypeptide(L)' 'MQAIGDFFTWLFNDTTGVLCLIVGGIVICLIIAILMERKTKRRYFNHEKSEGDWDLFDDADEE' A
#
# COMPACT_ATOMS: atom_id res chain seq x y z
N MET A 1 12.65 30.31 -13.77
CA MET A 1 11.33 30.74 -13.25
C MET A 1 10.22 30.56 -14.29
N GLN A 2 10.42 30.95 -15.55
CA GLN A 2 9.39 30.82 -16.60
C GLN A 2 9.00 29.37 -16.92
N ALA A 3 9.97 28.47 -17.07
CA ALA A 3 9.73 27.05 -17.35
C ALA A 3 8.88 26.31 -16.30
N ILE A 4 8.91 26.77 -15.04
CA ILE A 4 8.07 26.21 -13.97
C ILE A 4 6.62 26.68 -14.13
N GLY A 5 6.41 27.96 -14.44
CA GLY A 5 5.07 28.51 -14.69
C GLY A 5 4.39 27.86 -15.89
N ASP A 6 5.14 27.61 -16.96
CA ASP A 6 4.64 26.92 -18.16
C ASP A 6 4.26 25.46 -17.85
N PHE A 7 5.05 24.79 -17.01
CA PHE A 7 4.74 23.42 -16.56
C PHE A 7 3.46 23.36 -15.72
N PHE A 8 3.28 24.27 -14.75
CA PHE A 8 2.06 24.33 -13.95
C PHE A 8 0.83 24.66 -14.81
N THR A 9 0.98 25.59 -15.75
CA THR A 9 -0.11 25.95 -16.68
C THR A 9 -0.51 24.76 -17.53
N TRP A 10 0.45 24.03 -18.08
CA TRP A 10 0.17 22.79 -18.83
C TRP A 10 -0.47 21.70 -17.95
N LEU A 11 0.05 21.49 -16.73
CA LEU A 11 -0.41 20.45 -15.82
C LEU A 11 -1.89 20.62 -15.40
N PHE A 12 -2.36 21.86 -15.26
CA PHE A 12 -3.71 22.16 -14.76
C PHE A 12 -4.69 22.66 -15.82
N ASN A 13 -4.21 23.23 -16.93
CA ASN A 13 -5.08 23.82 -17.96
C ASN A 13 -5.30 22.89 -19.17
N ASP A 14 -4.42 21.92 -19.41
CA ASP A 14 -4.58 20.95 -20.50
C ASP A 14 -5.17 19.63 -19.97
N THR A 15 -6.14 19.09 -20.71
CA THR A 15 -6.72 17.75 -20.48
C THR A 15 -5.66 16.67 -20.36
N THR A 16 -4.59 16.76 -21.17
CA THR A 16 -3.46 15.81 -21.14
C THR A 16 -2.67 15.91 -19.83
N GLY A 17 -2.45 17.13 -19.33
CA GLY A 17 -1.75 17.40 -18.08
C GLY A 17 -2.53 16.89 -16.87
N VAL A 18 -3.84 17.14 -16.84
CA VAL A 18 -4.73 16.65 -15.77
C VAL A 18 -4.79 15.12 -15.75
N LEU A 19 -4.86 14.48 -16.92
CA LEU A 19 -4.86 13.02 -17.02
C LEU A 19 -3.54 12.41 -16.50
N CYS A 20 -2.40 13.06 -16.80
CA CYS A 20 -1.11 12.68 -16.26
C CYS A 20 -1.07 12.79 -14.72
N LEU A 21 -1.69 13.84 -14.15
CA LEU A 21 -1.78 14.03 -12.70
C LEU A 21 -2.60 12.91 -12.04
N ILE A 22 -3.75 12.55 -12.62
CA ILE A 22 -4.60 11.48 -12.10
C ILE A 22 -3.87 10.14 -12.14
N VAL A 23 -3.25 9.80 -13.29
CA VAL A 23 -2.47 8.56 -13.44
C VAL A 23 -1.30 8.54 -12.47
N GLY A 24 -0.57 9.64 -12.33
CA GLY A 24 0.51 9.78 -11.35
C GLY A 24 0.03 9.56 -9.91
N GLY A 25 -1.13 10.12 -9.54
CA GLY A 25 -1.75 9.90 -8.23
C GLY A 25 -2.12 8.44 -7.99
N ILE A 26 -2.72 7.77 -8.99
CA ILE A 26 -3.05 6.35 -8.91
C ILE A 26 -1.79 5.51 -8.73
N VAL A 27 -0.74 5.77 -9.51
CA VAL A 27 0.53 5.07 -9.40
C VAL A 27 1.14 5.23 -8.01
N ILE A 28 1.11 6.44 -7.43
CA ILE A 28 1.60 6.69 -6.07
C ILE A 28 0.78 5.88 -5.04
N CYS A 29 -0.55 5.88 -5.15
CA CYS A 29 -1.40 5.07 -4.28
C CYS A 29 -1.08 3.58 -4.38
N LEU A 30 -0.84 3.06 -5.59
CA LEU A 30 -0.45 1.66 -5.80
C LEU A 30 0.92 1.35 -5.19
N ILE A 31 1.90 2.26 -5.33
CA ILE A 31 3.22 2.10 -4.72
C ILE A 31 3.09 2.02 -3.19
N ILE A 32 2.29 2.91 -2.58
CA ILE A 32 2.05 2.90 -1.14
C ILE A 32 1.36 1.60 -0.70
N ALA A 33 0.36 1.14 -1.46
CA ALA A 33 -0.32 -0.13 -1.19
C ALA A 33 0.66 -1.31 -1.22
N ILE A 34 1.53 -1.39 -2.23
CA ILE A 34 2.55 -2.44 -2.33
C ILE A 34 3.56 -2.35 -1.17
N LEU A 35 3.99 -1.15 -0.78
CA LEU A 35 4.90 -0.99 0.35
C LEU A 35 4.25 -1.44 1.66
N MET A 36 2.98 -1.10 1.88
CA MET A 36 2.22 -1.59 3.02
C MET A 36 2.10 -3.11 2.97
N GLU A 37 1.75 -3.69 1.83
CA GLU A 37 1.67 -5.14 1.67
C GLU A 37 3.01 -5.82 1.99
N ARG A 38 4.13 -5.33 1.45
CA ARG A 38 5.46 -5.89 1.73
C ARG A 38 5.86 -5.74 3.20
N LYS A 39 5.49 -4.63 3.84
CA LYS A 39 5.76 -4.39 5.27
C LYS A 39 4.93 -5.31 6.15
N THR A 40 3.66 -5.50 5.81
CA THR A 40 2.73 -6.39 6.51
C THR A 40 3.18 -7.84 6.37
N LYS A 41 3.59 -8.28 5.17
CA LYS A 41 4.09 -9.65 4.95
C LYS A 41 5.37 -9.98 5.73
N ARG A 42 6.19 -8.97 6.05
CA ARG A 42 7.37 -9.13 6.91
C ARG A 42 7.04 -9.15 8.40
N ARG A 43 6.02 -8.38 8.82
CA ARG A 43 5.64 -8.25 10.24
C ARG A 43 4.74 -9.39 10.70
N TYR A 44 3.84 -9.85 9.84
CA TYR A 44 3.01 -11.04 10.04
C TYR A 44 3.56 -12.21 9.25
N PHE A 45 4.89 -12.38 9.26
CA PHE A 45 5.47 -13.65 8.88
C PHE A 45 4.82 -14.68 9.80
N ASN A 46 4.14 -15.66 9.20
CA ASN A 46 3.43 -16.74 9.87
C ASN A 46 4.39 -17.34 10.90
N HIS A 47 4.26 -16.97 12.18
CA HIS A 47 5.02 -17.63 13.23
C HIS A 47 4.56 -19.09 13.22
N GLU A 48 5.51 -20.03 13.17
CA GLU A 48 5.17 -21.41 13.53
C GLU A 48 4.54 -21.37 14.91
N LYS A 49 3.41 -22.09 15.09
CA LYS A 49 2.73 -22.21 16.38
C LYS A 49 3.80 -22.54 17.43
N SER A 50 4.02 -21.61 18.37
CA SER A 50 4.91 -21.85 19.50
C SER A 50 4.23 -22.84 20.44
N GLU A 51 4.99 -23.76 21.03
CA GLU A 51 4.48 -24.62 22.10
C GLU A 51 3.93 -23.72 23.22
N GLY A 52 2.60 -23.69 23.40
CA GLY A 52 1.88 -22.81 24.32
C GLY A 52 0.95 -21.78 23.69
N ASP A 53 0.77 -21.76 22.36
CA ASP A 53 -0.25 -20.94 21.71
C ASP A 53 -1.66 -21.51 21.99
N TRP A 54 -2.58 -20.69 22.48
CA TRP A 54 -3.94 -21.11 22.85
C TRP A 54 -4.71 -21.59 21.62
N ASP A 55 -5.03 -22.88 21.56
CA ASP A 55 -5.80 -23.47 20.46
C ASP A 55 -7.22 -23.77 20.95
N LEU A 56 -8.22 -23.23 20.24
CA LEU A 56 -9.64 -23.36 20.55
C LEU A 56 -10.12 -24.84 20.58
N PHE A 57 -9.34 -25.73 19.97
CA PHE A 57 -9.63 -27.16 19.87
C PHE A 57 -8.79 -28.04 20.81
N ASP A 58 -7.83 -27.48 21.57
CA ASP A 58 -6.97 -28.28 22.47
C ASP A 58 -7.61 -28.46 23.86
N ASP A 59 -8.49 -27.54 24.28
CA ASP A 59 -9.30 -27.65 25.51
C ASP A 59 -10.51 -28.60 25.35
N ALA A 60 -10.61 -29.35 24.25
CA ALA A 60 -11.73 -30.27 23.96
C ALA A 60 -11.40 -31.75 24.18
N ASP A 61 -10.19 -32.08 24.65
CA ASP A 61 -9.72 -33.45 24.92
C ASP A 61 -9.28 -33.68 26.40
N GLU A 62 -9.86 -32.96 27.37
CA GLU A 62 -9.85 -33.37 28.80
C GLU A 62 -11.26 -33.81 29.24
N GLU A 63 -11.46 -35.14 29.18
CA GLU A 63 -12.44 -36.03 29.86
C GLU A 63 -13.82 -35.49 30.30
#